data_AF-A0A532TYR4-F1
#
_entry.id   AF-A0A532TYR4-F1
#
_cell.length_a   1.000
_cell.length_b   1.000
_cell.length_c   1.000
_cell.angle_alpha   90.00
_cell.angle_beta   90.00
_cell.angle_gamma   90.00
#
_symmetry.space_group_name_H-M   'P 1'
#
loop_
_entity.id
_entity.type
_entity.pdbx_description
1 polymer ?
#
loop_
_entity_poly.entity_id
_entity_poly.type
_entity_poly.pdbx_seq_one_letter_code
_entity_poly.pdbx_strand_id
1 'polypeptide(L)'
;MRIEREYPFHKYFICFLAFITVLFIALRILINLYDFPILLEISRDVDFNILLRGFHNGLRDFYKIAEMPSGIPDWPPYYLYFWYFLFLPMGLIPFEIGVYIWDALRLISVSYVILKAYKIFGNRKDLFIFYGLLTIGYLIDGWFNNVNFVILFFLFLSYSFMKDDEKLLAGIFFTLATFKINSILFLPVIIVARKIKFRDLLYYIIPFFIICLPYLIFPDFLSQMLNNWLSSDTNVQGLTIVDSILWKALQPSHLMFISFLYIIFFESLTEGKRKKQIRIIIIILFIAYYIYNSLVVWIFPTFLP
;
A
#
# COMPACT_ATOMS: atom_id res chain seq x y z
N MET A 1 22.42 18.56 -23.14
CA MET A 1 21.19 18.26 -22.36
C MET A 1 20.94 19.42 -21.41
N ARG A 2 19.88 20.21 -21.61
CA ARG A 2 19.48 21.20 -20.60
C ARG A 2 19.04 20.43 -19.36
N ILE A 3 19.79 20.62 -18.28
CA ILE A 3 19.36 20.23 -16.95
C ILE A 3 18.14 21.12 -16.66
N GLU A 4 16.91 20.59 -16.78
CA GLU A 4 15.71 21.21 -16.21
C GLU A 4 15.81 21.15 -14.67
N ARG A 5 16.77 21.87 -14.10
CA ARG A 5 16.76 22.28 -12.69
C ARG A 5 15.75 23.43 -12.57
N GLU A 6 15.13 23.54 -11.38
CA GLU A 6 14.44 24.75 -10.86
C GLU A 6 12.90 24.82 -10.85
N TYR A 7 12.13 23.74 -10.98
CA TYR A 7 10.76 23.75 -10.43
C TYR A 7 10.64 22.78 -9.27
N PRO A 8 10.44 23.26 -8.01
CA PRO A 8 10.34 22.40 -6.85
C PRO A 8 8.95 21.76 -6.76
N PHE A 9 8.47 21.13 -7.84
CA PHE A 9 7.11 20.62 -7.90
C PHE A 9 6.83 19.54 -6.85
N HIS A 10 7.86 18.80 -6.43
CA HIS A 10 7.80 17.89 -5.30
C HIS A 10 7.31 18.59 -4.01
N LYS A 11 7.65 19.87 -3.78
CA LYS A 11 7.16 20.64 -2.63
C LYS A 11 5.66 20.91 -2.73
N TYR A 12 5.14 21.22 -3.92
CA TYR A 12 3.69 21.40 -4.11
C TYR A 12 2.92 20.12 -3.81
N PHE A 13 3.43 18.96 -4.23
CA PHE A 13 2.84 17.67 -3.86
C PHE A 13 2.85 17.45 -2.34
N ILE A 14 3.97 17.73 -1.66
CA ILE A 14 4.06 17.60 -0.19
C ILE A 14 3.07 18.54 0.51
N CYS A 15 2.98 19.81 0.10
CA CYS A 15 2.01 20.76 0.63
C CYS A 15 0.57 20.28 0.40
N PHE A 16 0.30 19.69 -0.77
CA PHE A 16 -1.01 19.13 -1.07
C PHE A 16 -1.34 17.90 -0.21
N LEU A 17 -0.38 17.00 0.02
CA LEU A 17 -0.54 15.88 0.96
C LEU A 17 -0.78 16.37 2.39
N ALA A 18 -0.08 17.40 2.83
CA ALA A 18 -0.30 18.01 4.14
C ALA A 18 -1.71 18.61 4.25
N PHE A 19 -2.17 19.30 3.22
CA PHE A 19 -3.55 19.80 3.14
C PHE A 19 -4.57 18.67 3.23
N ILE A 20 -4.38 17.57 2.48
CA ILE A 20 -5.24 16.38 2.54
C ILE A 20 -5.28 15.79 3.95
N THR A 21 -4.12 15.64 4.61
CA THR A 21 -4.06 15.13 5.98
C THR A 21 -4.81 16.02 6.96
N VAL A 22 -4.62 17.34 6.88
CA VAL A 22 -5.37 18.30 7.72
C VAL A 22 -6.88 18.20 7.44
N LEU A 23 -7.27 18.06 6.17
CA LEU A 23 -8.66 17.88 5.79
C LEU A 23 -9.26 16.60 6.39
N PHE A 24 -8.54 15.47 6.37
CA PHE A 24 -9.01 14.23 7.00
C PHE A 24 -9.12 14.35 8.51
N ILE A 25 -8.16 15.00 9.18
CA ILE A 25 -8.23 15.25 10.63
C ILE A 25 -9.46 16.12 10.96
N ALA A 26 -9.65 17.23 10.22
CA ALA A 26 -10.81 18.10 10.41
C ALA A 26 -12.13 17.36 10.15
N LEU A 27 -12.20 16.57 9.09
CA LEU A 27 -13.38 15.78 8.75
C LEU A 27 -13.70 14.75 9.85
N ARG A 28 -12.69 14.09 10.43
CA ARG A 28 -12.90 13.18 11.56
C ARG A 28 -13.45 13.88 12.79
N ILE A 29 -12.92 15.06 13.11
CA ILE A 29 -13.42 15.88 14.22
C ILE A 29 -14.88 16.28 13.97
N LEU A 30 -15.20 16.75 12.75
CA LEU A 30 -16.57 17.14 12.40
C LEU A 30 -17.54 15.96 12.50
N ILE A 31 -17.18 14.79 11.96
CA ILE A 31 -18.01 13.57 12.06
C ILE A 31 -18.22 13.13 13.52
N ASN A 32 -17.26 13.42 14.42
CA ASN A 32 -17.45 13.11 15.84
C ASN A 32 -18.33 14.12 16.59
N LEU A 33 -18.58 15.29 16.02
CA LEU A 33 -19.33 16.38 16.66
C LEU A 33 -20.74 16.55 16.09
N TYR A 34 -21.01 16.05 14.89
CA TYR A 34 -22.26 16.22 14.17
C TYR A 34 -22.69 14.89 13.54
N ASP A 35 -23.99 14.73 13.31
CA ASP A 35 -24.52 13.56 12.60
C ASP A 35 -24.19 13.65 11.11
N PHE A 36 -23.53 12.62 10.59
CA PHE A 36 -23.26 12.46 9.16
C PHE A 36 -24.02 11.26 8.60
N PRO A 37 -24.18 11.15 7.27
CA PRO A 37 -24.70 9.92 6.66
C PRO A 37 -23.92 8.69 7.15
N ILE A 38 -24.64 7.65 7.60
CA ILE A 38 -24.08 6.41 8.19
C ILE A 38 -22.90 5.87 7.37
N LEU A 39 -23.01 5.87 6.03
CA LEU A 39 -21.95 5.37 5.15
C LEU A 39 -20.61 6.10 5.35
N LEU A 40 -20.62 7.40 5.62
CA LEU A 40 -19.40 8.18 5.88
C LEU A 40 -18.83 7.88 7.28
N GLU A 41 -19.70 7.63 8.26
CA GLU A 41 -19.29 7.31 9.63
C GLU A 41 -18.62 5.95 9.74
N ILE A 42 -19.18 4.94 9.05
CA ILE A 42 -18.69 3.56 9.11
C ILE A 42 -17.55 3.25 8.15
N SER A 43 -17.39 4.01 7.05
CA SER A 43 -16.37 3.71 6.03
C SER A 43 -14.98 4.26 6.33
N ARG A 44 -14.85 5.22 7.25
CA ARG A 44 -13.55 5.76 7.65
C ARG A 44 -12.81 4.77 8.56
N ASP A 45 -11.49 4.77 8.46
CA ASP A 45 -10.58 4.09 9.39
C ASP A 45 -10.81 2.56 9.53
N VAL A 46 -11.55 1.96 8.59
CA VAL A 46 -11.96 0.54 8.62
C VAL A 46 -10.74 -0.38 8.70
N ASP A 47 -9.71 -0.14 7.90
CA ASP A 47 -8.53 -1.01 7.88
C ASP A 47 -7.71 -0.91 9.17
N PHE A 48 -7.64 0.28 9.77
CA PHE A 48 -7.00 0.49 11.06
C PHE A 48 -7.77 -0.22 12.18
N ASN A 49 -9.10 -0.14 12.16
CA ASN A 49 -9.97 -0.79 13.13
C ASN A 49 -9.90 -2.32 13.04
N ILE A 50 -9.92 -2.89 11.83
CA ILE A 50 -9.72 -4.34 11.61
C ILE A 50 -8.37 -4.78 12.20
N LEU A 51 -7.30 -4.03 11.91
CA LEU A 51 -5.96 -4.36 12.40
C LEU A 51 -5.86 -4.26 13.93
N LEU A 52 -6.46 -3.24 14.53
CA LEU A 52 -6.49 -3.05 15.97
C LEU A 52 -7.29 -4.15 16.69
N ARG A 53 -8.47 -4.49 16.17
CA ARG A 53 -9.30 -5.57 16.72
C ARG A 53 -8.63 -6.93 16.59
N GLY A 54 -8.03 -7.21 15.43
CA GLY A 54 -7.21 -8.40 15.23
C GLY A 54 -6.02 -8.46 16.19
N PHE A 55 -5.38 -7.31 16.48
CA PHE A 55 -4.37 -7.21 17.52
C PHE A 55 -4.94 -7.56 18.91
N HIS A 56 -6.14 -7.08 19.26
CA HIS A 56 -6.78 -7.40 20.54
C HIS A 56 -7.21 -8.87 20.70
N ASN A 57 -7.36 -9.62 19.60
CA ASN A 57 -7.52 -11.08 19.67
C ASN A 57 -6.27 -11.80 20.22
N GLY A 58 -5.12 -11.11 20.23
CA GLY A 58 -3.84 -11.66 20.67
C GLY A 58 -3.11 -12.43 19.56
N LEU A 59 -1.82 -12.67 19.77
CA LEU A 59 -0.94 -13.24 18.73
C LEU A 59 -1.43 -14.59 18.18
N ARG A 60 -2.02 -15.45 19.01
CA ARG A 60 -2.48 -16.79 18.57
C ARG A 60 -3.69 -16.73 17.63
N ASP A 61 -4.52 -15.71 17.81
CA ASP A 61 -5.85 -15.57 17.22
C ASP A 61 -5.92 -14.33 16.31
N PHE A 62 -4.78 -13.79 15.90
CA PHE A 62 -4.69 -12.57 15.09
C PHE A 62 -5.47 -12.68 13.77
N TYR A 63 -5.52 -13.87 13.15
CA TYR A 63 -6.26 -14.12 11.91
C TYR A 63 -7.72 -14.54 12.13
N LYS A 64 -8.21 -14.57 13.38
CA LYS A 64 -9.65 -14.72 13.61
C LYS A 64 -10.38 -13.47 13.13
N ILE A 65 -11.62 -13.67 12.72
CA ILE A 65 -12.53 -12.62 12.28
C ILE A 65 -12.56 -11.52 13.35
N ALA A 66 -12.33 -10.27 12.94
CA ALA A 66 -12.56 -9.12 13.80
C ALA A 66 -14.04 -8.73 13.71
N GLU A 67 -14.75 -8.77 14.84
CA GLU A 67 -16.15 -8.32 14.90
C GLU A 67 -16.21 -6.81 14.64
N MET A 68 -16.88 -6.39 13.57
CA MET A 68 -16.98 -5.00 13.14
C MET A 68 -18.34 -4.39 13.49
N PRO A 69 -18.43 -3.06 13.60
CA PRO A 69 -19.72 -2.39 13.73
C PRO A 69 -20.67 -2.73 12.56
N SER A 70 -21.98 -2.69 12.84
CA SER A 70 -23.02 -2.98 11.84
C SER A 70 -22.83 -2.16 10.57
N GLY A 71 -22.86 -2.83 9.42
CA GLY A 71 -22.67 -2.21 8.10
C GLY A 71 -21.25 -2.33 7.53
N ILE A 72 -20.28 -2.82 8.31
CA ILE A 72 -18.95 -3.20 7.82
C ILE A 72 -18.84 -4.73 7.84
N PRO A 73 -18.36 -5.37 6.77
CA PRO A 73 -18.10 -6.80 6.78
C PRO A 73 -17.08 -7.19 7.85
N ASP A 74 -17.35 -8.27 8.57
CA ASP A 74 -16.37 -8.85 9.48
C ASP A 74 -15.23 -9.48 8.68
N TRP A 75 -14.05 -8.88 8.77
CA TRP A 75 -12.86 -9.32 8.06
C TRP A 75 -11.71 -9.62 9.02
N PRO A 76 -10.96 -10.71 8.78
CA PRO A 76 -9.70 -10.94 9.49
C PRO A 76 -8.62 -9.95 8.98
N PRO A 77 -7.61 -9.63 9.80
CA PRO A 77 -6.41 -8.96 9.31
C PRO A 77 -5.73 -9.77 8.20
N TYR A 78 -5.28 -9.10 7.13
CA TYR A 78 -4.65 -9.77 5.98
C TYR A 78 -3.11 -9.81 6.04
N TYR A 79 -2.50 -9.22 7.07
CA TYR A 79 -1.05 -9.02 7.17
C TYR A 79 -0.32 -10.14 7.91
N LEU A 80 0.99 -10.28 7.72
CA LEU A 80 1.84 -11.22 8.47
C LEU A 80 1.82 -10.94 10.00
N TYR A 81 1.82 -11.96 10.87
CA TYR A 81 1.96 -11.89 12.34
C TYR A 81 3.03 -10.94 12.85
N PHE A 82 4.12 -10.71 12.11
CA PHE A 82 5.09 -9.69 12.52
C PHE A 82 4.45 -8.28 12.66
N TRP A 83 3.34 -8.00 11.95
CA TRP A 83 2.53 -6.79 12.15
C TRP A 83 1.96 -6.65 13.54
N TYR A 84 1.67 -7.75 14.22
CA TYR A 84 1.25 -7.70 15.61
C TYR A 84 2.25 -6.89 16.45
N PHE A 85 3.55 -7.06 16.20
CA PHE A 85 4.61 -6.35 16.91
C PHE A 85 4.82 -4.93 16.41
N LEU A 86 4.70 -4.67 15.10
CA LEU A 86 4.79 -3.32 14.57
C LEU A 86 3.62 -2.43 14.99
N PHE A 87 2.43 -3.02 15.12
CA PHE A 87 1.22 -2.31 15.47
C PHE A 87 0.98 -2.25 16.98
N LEU A 88 1.75 -2.99 17.78
CA LEU A 88 1.69 -3.00 19.24
C LEU A 88 1.65 -1.59 19.85
N PRO A 89 2.49 -0.61 19.45
CA PRO A 89 2.39 0.74 20.01
C PRO A 89 1.03 1.40 19.78
N MET A 90 0.38 1.13 18.64
CA MET A 90 -0.96 1.64 18.32
C MET A 90 -2.05 0.93 19.14
N GLY A 91 -1.83 -0.35 19.48
CA GLY A 91 -2.72 -1.12 20.35
C GLY A 91 -2.67 -0.75 21.84
N LEU A 92 -1.69 0.04 22.26
CA LEU A 92 -1.51 0.48 23.64
C LEU A 92 -2.06 1.89 23.91
N ILE A 93 -2.57 2.57 22.90
CA ILE A 93 -3.09 3.94 22.98
C ILE A 93 -4.56 3.99 22.56
N PRO A 94 -5.31 5.04 22.95
CA PRO A 94 -6.68 5.24 22.48
C PRO A 94 -6.77 5.26 20.94
N PHE A 95 -7.84 4.67 20.40
CA PHE A 95 -8.04 4.50 18.96
C PHE A 95 -7.87 5.79 18.18
N GLU A 96 -8.50 6.88 18.64
CA GLU A 96 -8.47 8.18 17.98
C GLU A 96 -7.05 8.76 17.93
N ILE A 97 -6.29 8.59 19.02
CA ILE A 97 -4.89 9.01 19.09
C ILE A 97 -4.05 8.18 18.12
N GLY A 98 -4.27 6.87 18.08
CA GLY A 98 -3.60 5.96 17.15
C GLY A 98 -3.82 6.35 15.69
N VAL A 99 -5.06 6.65 15.32
CA VAL A 99 -5.44 7.15 13.99
C VAL A 99 -4.68 8.42 13.61
N TYR A 100 -4.60 9.42 14.50
CA TYR A 100 -3.87 10.67 14.19
C TYR A 100 -2.36 10.48 14.09
N ILE A 101 -1.79 9.60 14.92
CA ILE A 101 -0.37 9.23 14.79
C ILE A 101 -0.14 8.53 13.44
N TRP A 102 -1.07 7.66 13.01
CA TRP A 102 -1.01 6.98 11.73
C TRP A 102 -1.03 7.96 10.55
N ASP A 103 -1.88 8.98 10.60
CA ASP A 103 -1.92 10.07 9.61
C ASP A 103 -0.60 10.86 9.55
N ALA A 104 -0.01 11.17 10.70
CA ALA A 104 1.27 11.87 10.76
C ALA A 104 2.41 11.00 10.18
N LEU A 105 2.45 9.72 10.53
CA LEU A 105 3.41 8.76 9.98
C LEU A 105 3.26 8.63 8.46
N ARG A 106 2.03 8.60 7.94
CA ARG A 106 1.74 8.59 6.51
C ARG A 106 2.32 9.83 5.84
N LEU A 107 2.00 11.02 6.35
CA LEU A 107 2.49 12.28 5.78
C LEU A 107 4.01 12.34 5.78
N ILE A 108 4.66 12.01 6.88
CA ILE A 108 6.13 12.03 7.02
C ILE A 108 6.78 11.04 6.05
N SER A 109 6.31 9.80 6.03
CA SER A 109 6.89 8.73 5.22
C SER A 109 6.73 8.98 3.72
N VAL A 110 5.54 9.40 3.29
CA VAL A 110 5.28 9.67 1.87
C VAL A 110 5.99 10.95 1.42
N SER A 111 6.06 11.98 2.28
CA SER A 111 6.85 13.18 2.00
C SER A 111 8.34 12.85 1.84
N TYR A 112 8.88 11.97 2.70
CA TYR A 112 10.25 11.48 2.56
C TYR A 112 10.47 10.79 1.20
N VAL A 113 9.56 9.91 0.79
CA VAL A 113 9.60 9.23 -0.51
C VAL A 113 9.59 10.26 -1.64
N ILE A 114 8.69 11.24 -1.63
CA ILE A 114 8.62 12.30 -2.65
C ILE A 114 9.94 13.07 -2.74
N LEU A 115 10.49 13.54 -1.61
CA LEU A 115 11.73 14.31 -1.54
C LEU A 115 12.92 13.54 -2.10
N LYS A 116 13.03 12.25 -1.76
CA LYS A 116 14.14 11.40 -2.18
C LYS A 116 13.96 10.90 -3.61
N ALA A 117 12.73 10.59 -4.04
CA ALA A 117 12.43 10.16 -5.40
C ALA A 117 12.87 11.20 -6.43
N TYR A 118 12.68 12.50 -6.15
CA TYR A 118 13.16 13.59 -7.01
C TYR A 118 14.68 13.55 -7.25
N LYS A 119 15.46 13.07 -6.26
CA LYS A 119 16.92 12.94 -6.37
C LYS A 119 17.34 11.65 -7.07
N ILE A 120 16.52 10.61 -6.95
CA ILE A 120 16.82 9.26 -7.45
C ILE A 120 16.47 9.11 -8.93
N PHE A 121 15.32 9.65 -9.35
CA PHE A 121 14.77 9.50 -10.69
C PHE A 121 14.94 10.79 -11.50
N GLY A 122 15.49 10.68 -12.72
CA GLY A 122 15.81 11.86 -13.54
C GLY A 122 14.66 12.37 -14.44
N ASN A 123 13.69 11.53 -14.80
CA ASN A 123 12.67 11.90 -15.79
C ASN A 123 11.48 12.63 -15.14
N ARG A 124 11.34 13.93 -15.43
CA ARG A 124 10.28 14.79 -14.87
C ARG A 124 8.86 14.31 -15.16
N LYS A 125 8.60 13.78 -16.36
CA LYS A 125 7.25 13.31 -16.74
C LYS A 125 6.89 12.04 -15.97
N ASP A 126 7.84 11.11 -15.82
CA ASP A 126 7.63 9.89 -15.04
C ASP A 126 7.46 10.21 -13.55
N LEU A 127 8.24 11.16 -13.01
CA LEU A 127 8.06 11.67 -11.64
C LEU A 127 6.68 12.30 -11.41
N PHE A 128 6.18 13.10 -12.37
CA PHE A 128 4.87 13.71 -12.26
C PHE A 128 3.75 12.65 -12.24
N ILE A 129 3.84 11.63 -13.11
CA ILE A 129 2.89 10.51 -13.13
C ILE A 129 2.97 9.72 -11.81
N PHE A 130 4.18 9.45 -11.32
CA PHE A 130 4.40 8.81 -10.03
C PHE A 130 3.72 9.57 -8.90
N TYR A 131 3.96 10.88 -8.77
CA TYR A 131 3.35 11.70 -7.72
C TYR A 131 1.83 11.81 -7.85
N GLY A 132 1.30 11.90 -9.07
CA GLY A 132 -0.15 11.91 -9.31
C GLY A 132 -0.82 10.63 -8.82
N LEU A 133 -0.32 9.47 -9.24
CA LEU A 133 -0.84 8.17 -8.80
C LEU A 133 -0.64 7.94 -7.29
N LEU A 134 0.52 8.34 -6.76
CA LEU A 134 0.83 8.32 -5.34
C LEU A 134 -0.19 9.13 -4.53
N THR A 135 -0.58 10.30 -5.01
CA THR A 135 -1.55 11.18 -4.34
C THR A 135 -2.95 10.56 -4.31
N ILE A 136 -3.38 9.93 -5.41
CA ILE A 136 -4.65 9.20 -5.44
C ILE A 136 -4.63 8.04 -4.44
N GLY A 137 -3.55 7.26 -4.43
CA GLY A 137 -3.36 6.19 -3.44
C GLY A 137 -3.34 6.71 -1.99
N TYR A 138 -2.70 7.86 -1.75
CA TYR A 138 -2.63 8.51 -0.44
C TYR A 138 -4.00 8.94 0.09
N LEU A 139 -4.85 9.51 -0.78
CA LEU A 139 -6.22 9.89 -0.43
C LEU A 139 -7.01 8.68 0.07
N ILE A 140 -6.98 7.59 -0.70
CA ILE A 140 -7.77 6.39 -0.39
C ILE A 140 -7.21 5.68 0.84
N ASP A 141 -5.88 5.53 0.91
CA ASP A 141 -5.21 4.95 2.08
C ASP A 141 -5.46 5.78 3.35
N GLY A 142 -5.57 7.11 3.22
CA GLY A 142 -5.87 8.01 4.33
C GLY A 142 -7.31 7.99 4.81
N TRP A 143 -8.28 7.77 3.91
CA TRP A 143 -9.68 7.60 4.31
C TRP A 143 -9.89 6.32 5.12
N PHE A 144 -9.35 5.19 4.64
CA PHE A 144 -9.50 3.89 5.30
C PHE A 144 -8.46 3.64 6.42
N ASN A 145 -7.49 4.54 6.57
CA ASN A 145 -6.29 4.36 7.40
C ASN A 145 -5.56 3.03 7.19
N ASN A 146 -5.34 2.69 5.93
CA ASN A 146 -4.61 1.49 5.52
C ASN A 146 -3.08 1.67 5.73
N VAL A 147 -2.31 0.63 5.43
CA VAL A 147 -0.88 0.52 5.70
C VAL A 147 0.00 0.61 4.44
N ASN A 148 -0.59 0.90 3.27
CA ASN A 148 0.17 0.84 2.01
C ASN A 148 1.28 1.89 1.95
N PHE A 149 1.18 2.98 2.71
CA PHE A 149 2.25 3.95 2.83
C PHE A 149 3.50 3.38 3.49
N VAL A 150 3.34 2.46 4.46
CA VAL A 150 4.44 1.78 5.14
C VAL A 150 5.12 0.82 4.17
N ILE A 151 4.32 0.09 3.38
CA ILE A 151 4.83 -0.80 2.32
C ILE A 151 5.64 0.01 1.30
N LEU A 152 5.08 1.12 0.80
CA LEU A 152 5.78 2.02 -0.11
C LEU A 152 7.09 2.53 0.50
N PHE A 153 7.05 2.99 1.76
CA PHE A 153 8.23 3.51 2.44
C PHE A 153 9.34 2.47 2.52
N PHE A 154 9.03 1.24 2.90
CA PHE A 154 10.01 0.15 2.96
C PHE A 154 10.50 -0.31 1.59
N LEU A 155 9.63 -0.40 0.57
CA LEU A 155 10.08 -0.68 -0.80
C LEU A 155 10.99 0.44 -1.33
N PHE A 156 10.70 1.68 -1.00
CA PHE A 156 11.52 2.83 -1.38
C PHE A 156 12.91 2.78 -0.70
N LEU A 157 12.96 2.49 0.59
CA LEU A 157 14.23 2.27 1.30
C LEU A 157 15.00 1.09 0.71
N SER A 158 14.31 -0.02 0.43
CA SER A 158 14.90 -1.19 -0.23
C SER A 158 15.59 -0.81 -1.54
N TYR A 159 14.89 -0.06 -2.41
CA TYR A 159 15.47 0.43 -3.66
C TYR A 159 16.63 1.42 -3.45
N SER A 160 16.54 2.31 -2.46
CA SER A 160 17.60 3.27 -2.16
C SER A 160 18.89 2.56 -1.73
N PHE A 161 18.82 1.66 -0.73
CA PHE A 161 19.98 0.90 -0.28
C PHE A 161 20.53 -0.03 -1.37
N MET A 162 19.68 -0.57 -2.23
CA MET A 162 20.13 -1.32 -3.40
C MET A 162 20.97 -0.45 -4.35
N LYS A 163 20.61 0.83 -4.55
CA LYS A 163 21.42 1.76 -5.37
C LYS A 163 22.75 2.14 -4.72
N ASP A 164 22.81 2.09 -3.40
CA ASP A 164 24.00 2.38 -2.60
C ASP A 164 24.87 1.12 -2.37
N ASP A 165 24.62 0.02 -3.12
CA ASP A 165 25.27 -1.30 -3.03
C ASP A 165 25.13 -2.03 -1.68
N GLU A 166 24.26 -1.54 -0.79
CA GLU A 166 23.92 -2.11 0.52
C GLU A 166 22.83 -3.20 0.40
N LYS A 167 23.14 -4.29 -0.32
CA LYS A 167 22.15 -5.31 -0.73
C LYS A 167 21.45 -6.02 0.43
N LEU A 168 22.14 -6.25 1.55
CA LEU A 168 21.54 -6.91 2.72
C LEU A 168 20.48 -6.00 3.36
N LEU A 169 20.79 -4.70 3.53
CA LEU A 169 19.82 -3.72 4.01
C LEU A 169 18.64 -3.60 3.04
N ALA A 170 18.91 -3.59 1.73
CA ALA A 170 17.86 -3.62 0.72
C ALA A 170 16.92 -4.82 0.90
N GLY A 171 17.49 -6.00 1.17
CA GLY A 171 16.77 -7.23 1.48
C GLY A 171 15.92 -7.13 2.74
N ILE A 172 16.48 -6.62 3.84
CA ILE A 172 15.76 -6.42 5.11
C ILE A 172 14.55 -5.50 4.90
N PHE A 173 14.73 -4.35 4.26
CA PHE A 173 13.62 -3.43 3.99
C PHE A 173 12.59 -4.02 3.02
N PHE A 174 13.00 -4.79 2.02
CA PHE A 174 12.06 -5.52 1.17
C PHE A 174 11.24 -6.53 1.99
N THR A 175 11.88 -7.32 2.85
CA THR A 175 11.20 -8.28 3.72
C THR A 175 10.20 -7.58 4.63
N LEU A 176 10.56 -6.42 5.20
CA LEU A 176 9.59 -5.60 5.91
C LEU A 176 8.45 -5.21 4.97
N ALA A 177 8.68 -4.75 3.74
CA ALA A 177 7.57 -4.47 2.83
C ALA A 177 6.66 -5.68 2.45
N THR A 178 7.14 -6.94 2.57
CA THR A 178 6.36 -8.16 2.25
C THR A 178 5.12 -8.42 3.12
N PHE A 179 4.77 -7.46 3.97
CA PHE A 179 3.49 -7.31 4.67
C PHE A 179 2.23 -7.63 3.88
N LYS A 180 2.20 -7.24 2.60
CA LYS A 180 1.13 -7.58 1.66
C LYS A 180 1.77 -8.35 0.52
N ILE A 181 1.27 -9.54 0.24
CA ILE A 181 1.88 -10.46 -0.74
C ILE A 181 2.14 -9.79 -2.10
N ASN A 182 1.29 -8.83 -2.50
CA ASN A 182 1.42 -8.07 -3.74
C ASN A 182 2.75 -7.30 -3.87
N SER A 183 3.39 -6.93 -2.76
CA SER A 183 4.71 -6.28 -2.77
C SER A 183 5.83 -7.19 -3.29
N ILE A 184 5.61 -8.51 -3.36
CA ILE A 184 6.56 -9.45 -3.97
C ILE A 184 6.86 -9.13 -5.43
N LEU A 185 5.94 -8.43 -6.12
CA LEU A 185 6.11 -7.93 -7.48
C LEU A 185 7.29 -6.95 -7.63
N PHE A 186 7.76 -6.36 -6.52
CA PHE A 186 8.97 -5.55 -6.51
C PHE A 186 10.18 -6.31 -7.06
N LEU A 187 10.40 -7.57 -6.65
CA LEU A 187 11.56 -8.36 -7.09
C LEU A 187 11.57 -8.62 -8.61
N PRO A 188 10.50 -9.15 -9.23
CA PRO A 188 10.41 -9.24 -10.69
C PRO A 188 10.66 -7.90 -11.38
N VAL A 189 10.09 -6.80 -10.87
CA VAL A 189 10.25 -5.48 -11.47
C VAL A 189 11.71 -5.02 -11.47
N ILE A 190 12.41 -5.12 -10.34
CA ILE A 190 13.83 -4.70 -10.27
C ILE A 190 14.76 -5.64 -11.08
N ILE A 191 14.41 -6.92 -11.24
CA ILE A 191 15.12 -7.86 -12.12
C ILE A 191 14.92 -7.48 -13.58
N VAL A 192 13.67 -7.28 -14.01
CA VAL A 192 13.34 -6.90 -15.40
C VAL A 192 13.94 -5.53 -15.74
N ALA A 193 13.94 -4.60 -14.79
CA ALA A 193 14.60 -3.30 -14.88
C ALA A 193 16.13 -3.39 -14.81
N ARG A 194 16.70 -4.60 -14.70
CA ARG A 194 18.14 -4.90 -14.63
C ARG A 194 18.87 -4.15 -13.51
N LYS A 195 18.18 -3.88 -12.40
CA LYS A 195 18.75 -3.21 -11.23
C LYS A 195 19.51 -4.19 -10.33
N ILE A 196 19.16 -5.47 -10.36
CA ILE A 196 19.86 -6.57 -9.69
C ILE A 196 20.08 -7.76 -10.62
N LYS A 197 21.03 -8.63 -10.29
CA LYS A 197 21.24 -9.93 -10.95
C LYS A 197 20.47 -11.03 -10.22
N PHE A 198 20.22 -12.16 -10.89
CA PHE A 198 19.54 -13.31 -10.26
C PHE A 198 20.25 -13.79 -8.99
N ARG A 199 21.60 -13.81 -8.98
CA ARG A 199 22.39 -14.16 -7.79
C ARG A 199 22.17 -13.22 -6.59
N ASP A 200 21.77 -11.98 -6.83
CA ASP A 200 21.54 -11.01 -5.77
C ASP A 200 20.20 -11.28 -5.05
N LEU A 201 19.34 -12.15 -5.58
CA LEU A 201 18.08 -12.55 -4.93
C LEU A 201 18.29 -13.15 -3.54
N LEU A 202 19.45 -13.79 -3.29
CA LEU A 202 19.76 -14.36 -1.98
C LEU A 202 19.65 -13.31 -0.87
N TYR A 203 20.04 -12.06 -1.15
CA TYR A 203 20.00 -10.98 -0.16
C TYR A 203 18.58 -10.59 0.25
N TYR A 204 17.59 -10.87 -0.61
CA TYR A 204 16.18 -10.61 -0.35
C TYR A 204 15.46 -11.83 0.23
N ILE A 205 15.87 -13.02 -0.23
CA ILE A 205 15.27 -14.29 0.19
C ILE A 205 15.69 -14.67 1.61
N ILE A 206 16.96 -14.46 2.00
CA ILE A 206 17.45 -14.84 3.33
C ILE A 206 16.70 -14.09 4.45
N PRO A 207 16.59 -12.74 4.44
CA PRO A 207 15.83 -12.04 5.47
C PRO A 207 14.34 -12.44 5.48
N PHE A 208 13.76 -12.72 4.31
CA PHE A 208 12.39 -13.21 4.19
C PHE A 208 12.17 -14.56 4.88
N PHE A 209 13.07 -15.53 4.69
CA PHE A 209 12.97 -16.80 5.41
C PHE A 209 13.17 -16.65 6.92
N ILE A 210 14.04 -15.73 7.35
CA ILE A 210 14.26 -15.45 8.77
C ILE A 210 12.98 -14.87 9.42
N ILE A 211 12.31 -13.90 8.79
CA ILE A 211 11.08 -13.33 9.36
C ILE A 211 9.93 -14.36 9.36
N CYS A 212 9.97 -15.32 8.45
CA CYS A 212 9.01 -16.42 8.37
C CYS A 212 9.30 -17.57 9.35
N LEU A 213 10.45 -17.57 10.04
CA LEU A 213 10.84 -18.64 10.95
C LEU A 213 9.81 -18.95 12.06
N PRO A 214 9.13 -17.97 12.69
CA PRO A 214 8.04 -18.26 13.61
C PRO A 214 6.91 -19.11 13.00
N TYR A 215 6.61 -18.92 11.71
CA TYR A 215 5.59 -19.71 11.02
C TYR A 215 6.04 -21.15 10.76
N LEU A 216 7.34 -21.34 10.55
CA LEU A 216 7.93 -22.67 10.33
C LEU A 216 8.02 -23.45 11.65
N ILE A 217 8.29 -22.77 12.76
CA ILE A 217 8.38 -23.39 14.10
C ILE A 217 6.99 -23.65 14.69
N PHE A 218 6.04 -22.75 14.46
CA PHE A 218 4.65 -22.86 14.95
C PHE A 218 3.70 -23.15 13.77
N PRO A 219 3.46 -24.42 13.41
CA PRO A 219 2.71 -24.77 12.20
C PRO A 219 1.26 -24.24 12.19
N ASP A 220 0.65 -24.06 13.36
CA ASP A 220 -0.67 -23.42 13.48
C ASP A 220 -0.68 -22.01 12.91
N PHE A 221 0.42 -21.25 13.04
CA PHE A 221 0.54 -19.90 12.48
C PHE A 221 0.63 -19.93 10.96
N LEU A 222 1.38 -20.87 10.39
CA LEU A 222 1.44 -21.04 8.95
C LEU A 222 0.08 -21.43 8.36
N SER A 223 -0.62 -22.39 8.99
CA SER A 223 -1.94 -22.83 8.56
C SER A 223 -2.96 -21.68 8.58
N GLN A 224 -3.02 -20.92 9.68
CA GLN A 224 -3.91 -19.77 9.80
C GLN A 224 -3.62 -18.70 8.72
N MET A 225 -2.35 -18.39 8.48
CA MET A 225 -1.96 -17.42 7.45
C MET A 225 -2.37 -17.87 6.05
N LEU A 226 -2.07 -19.12 5.68
CA LEU A 226 -2.39 -19.66 4.34
C LEU A 226 -3.91 -19.73 4.13
N ASN A 227 -4.67 -20.18 5.13
CA ASN A 227 -6.13 -20.24 5.06
C ASN A 227 -6.74 -18.84 4.89
N ASN A 228 -6.21 -17.84 5.58
CA ASN A 228 -6.65 -16.46 5.45
C ASN A 228 -6.30 -15.85 4.08
N TRP A 229 -5.12 -16.14 3.54
CA TRP A 229 -4.71 -15.62 2.22
C TRP A 229 -5.45 -16.28 1.05
N LEU A 230 -5.81 -17.55 1.20
CA LEU A 230 -6.50 -18.33 0.17
C LEU A 230 -8.03 -18.31 0.32
N SER A 231 -8.58 -17.72 1.38
CA SER A 231 -10.03 -17.58 1.53
C SER A 231 -10.58 -16.63 0.45
N SER A 232 -11.72 -16.98 -0.13
CA SER A 232 -12.47 -16.06 -0.99
C SER A 232 -13.22 -15.06 -0.11
N ASP A 233 -13.12 -13.76 -0.40
CA ASP A 233 -13.99 -12.77 0.23
C ASP A 233 -15.37 -12.91 -0.39
N THR A 234 -16.26 -13.63 0.29
CA THR A 234 -17.66 -13.87 -0.13
C THR A 234 -18.48 -12.57 -0.25
N ASN A 235 -18.00 -11.49 0.36
CA ASN A 235 -18.67 -10.19 0.41
C ASN A 235 -18.28 -9.28 -0.76
N VAL A 236 -17.30 -9.66 -1.59
CA VAL A 236 -16.96 -8.93 -2.82
C VAL A 236 -17.78 -9.51 -3.97
N GLN A 237 -18.91 -8.88 -4.25
CA GLN A 237 -19.81 -9.26 -5.35
C GLN A 237 -19.22 -8.79 -6.69
N GLY A 238 -18.31 -9.59 -7.24
CA GLY A 238 -17.87 -9.44 -8.63
C GLY A 238 -18.76 -10.20 -9.61
N LEU A 239 -18.64 -9.91 -10.91
CA LEU A 239 -19.31 -10.68 -11.97
C LEU A 239 -18.73 -12.09 -12.10
N THR A 240 -17.47 -12.27 -11.68
CA THR A 240 -16.71 -13.52 -11.78
C THR A 240 -15.84 -13.75 -10.55
N ILE A 241 -15.39 -14.99 -10.32
CA ILE A 241 -14.41 -15.34 -9.28
C ILE A 241 -13.09 -14.57 -9.47
N VAL A 242 -12.74 -14.26 -10.73
CA VAL A 242 -11.53 -13.49 -11.07
C VAL A 242 -11.60 -12.07 -10.50
N ASP A 243 -12.79 -11.48 -10.37
CA ASP A 243 -12.96 -10.13 -9.83
C ASP A 243 -12.62 -10.07 -8.34
N SER A 244 -12.99 -11.09 -7.56
CA SER A 244 -12.61 -11.17 -6.13
C SER A 244 -11.08 -11.26 -5.98
N ILE A 245 -10.41 -12.01 -6.86
CA ILE A 245 -8.94 -12.13 -6.88
C ILE A 245 -8.29 -10.80 -7.31
N LEU A 246 -8.77 -10.18 -8.39
CA LEU A 246 -8.26 -8.90 -8.89
C LEU A 246 -8.50 -7.76 -7.91
N TRP A 247 -9.63 -7.77 -7.19
CA TRP A 247 -9.93 -6.82 -6.13
C TRP A 247 -8.89 -6.90 -5.01
N LYS A 248 -8.58 -8.10 -4.51
CA LYS A 248 -7.52 -8.32 -3.50
C LYS A 248 -6.14 -7.89 -4.00
N ALA A 249 -5.85 -8.08 -5.28
CA ALA A 249 -4.54 -7.78 -5.86
C ALA A 249 -4.33 -6.28 -6.16
N LEU A 250 -5.37 -5.55 -6.56
CA LEU A 250 -5.28 -4.23 -7.18
C LEU A 250 -6.25 -3.21 -6.57
N GLN A 251 -6.35 -3.17 -5.24
CA GLN A 251 -7.12 -2.14 -4.54
C GLN A 251 -6.60 -0.73 -4.88
N PRO A 252 -7.46 0.30 -4.95
CA PRO A 252 -7.01 1.67 -5.27
C PRO A 252 -5.91 2.24 -4.36
N SER A 253 -5.88 1.88 -3.08
CA SER A 253 -4.80 2.25 -2.15
C SER A 253 -3.43 1.68 -2.57
N HIS A 254 -3.40 0.59 -3.35
CA HIS A 254 -2.18 0.01 -3.92
C HIS A 254 -1.50 0.92 -4.94
N LEU A 255 -2.18 1.95 -5.47
CA LEU A 255 -1.56 2.93 -6.37
C LEU A 255 -0.28 3.53 -5.79
N MET A 256 -0.16 3.64 -4.47
CA MET A 256 1.05 4.14 -3.83
C MET A 256 2.28 3.29 -4.17
N PHE A 257 2.23 1.97 -3.99
CA PHE A 257 3.38 1.12 -4.34
C PHE A 257 3.41 0.75 -5.83
N ILE A 258 2.27 0.60 -6.49
CA ILE A 258 2.21 0.31 -7.94
C ILE A 258 2.86 1.46 -8.73
N SER A 259 2.59 2.71 -8.35
CA SER A 259 3.24 3.86 -8.98
C SER A 259 4.76 3.86 -8.78
N PHE A 260 5.23 3.33 -7.65
CA PHE A 260 6.65 3.16 -7.39
C PHE A 260 7.29 2.06 -8.27
N LEU A 261 6.62 0.91 -8.42
CA LEU A 261 7.04 -0.13 -9.37
C LEU A 261 7.07 0.41 -10.80
N TYR A 262 6.05 1.18 -11.17
CA TYR A 262 5.93 1.84 -12.46
C TYR A 262 7.13 2.75 -12.74
N ILE A 263 7.51 3.66 -11.84
CA ILE A 263 8.62 4.58 -12.10
C ILE A 263 9.96 3.87 -12.21
N ILE A 264 10.21 2.81 -11.41
CA ILE A 264 11.40 1.96 -11.54
C ILE A 264 11.46 1.32 -12.93
N PHE A 265 10.36 0.72 -13.38
CA PHE A 265 10.29 0.06 -14.68
C PHE A 265 10.53 1.07 -15.81
N PHE A 266 9.87 2.23 -15.79
CA PHE A 266 10.02 3.24 -16.83
C PHE A 266 11.39 3.91 -16.85
N GLU A 267 12.03 4.09 -15.69
CA GLU A 267 13.40 4.58 -15.63
C GLU A 267 14.36 3.64 -16.39
N SER A 268 14.11 2.33 -16.37
CA SER A 268 14.94 1.33 -17.06
C SER A 268 14.77 1.31 -18.59
N LEU A 269 13.68 1.88 -19.11
CA LEU A 269 13.42 1.91 -20.55
C LEU A 269 14.19 3.04 -21.24
N THR A 270 14.81 2.72 -22.39
CA THR A 270 15.46 3.70 -23.26
C THR A 270 14.46 4.73 -23.78
N GLU A 271 14.89 5.99 -23.88
CA GLU A 271 14.02 7.06 -24.36
C GLU A 271 13.66 6.88 -25.85
N GLY A 272 12.40 7.15 -26.21
CA GLY A 272 11.94 7.05 -27.59
C GLY A 272 10.43 6.80 -27.72
N LYS A 273 10.00 6.61 -28.98
CA LYS A 273 8.58 6.39 -29.34
C LYS A 273 7.98 5.18 -28.63
N ARG A 274 8.75 4.08 -28.50
CA ARG A 274 8.31 2.85 -27.82
C ARG A 274 8.02 3.07 -26.34
N LYS A 275 8.91 3.75 -25.61
CA LYS A 275 8.68 4.11 -24.18
C LYS A 275 7.41 4.94 -24.01
N LYS A 276 7.17 5.92 -24.90
CA LYS A 276 5.93 6.72 -24.89
C LYS A 276 4.68 5.86 -25.14
N GLN A 277 4.72 4.93 -26.08
CA GLN A 277 3.60 4.03 -26.36
C GLN A 277 3.30 3.11 -25.16
N ILE A 278 4.32 2.47 -24.59
CA ILE A 278 4.15 1.61 -23.41
C ILE A 278 3.56 2.41 -22.23
N ARG A 279 4.04 3.64 -22.01
CA ARG A 279 3.49 4.56 -21.01
C ARG A 279 1.99 4.81 -21.20
N ILE A 280 1.59 5.18 -22.41
CA ILE A 280 0.19 5.47 -22.72
C ILE A 280 -0.67 4.22 -22.51
N ILE A 281 -0.23 3.05 -23.00
CA ILE A 281 -0.95 1.79 -22.83
C ILE A 281 -1.16 1.46 -21.35
N ILE A 282 -0.10 1.53 -20.54
CA ILE A 282 -0.19 1.21 -19.11
C ILE A 282 -1.12 2.19 -18.38
N ILE A 283 -1.06 3.49 -18.68
CA ILE A 283 -1.97 4.47 -18.08
C ILE A 283 -3.43 4.20 -18.48
N ILE A 284 -3.69 3.89 -19.76
CA ILE A 284 -5.04 3.53 -20.23
C ILE A 284 -5.53 2.28 -19.51
N LEU A 285 -4.70 1.25 -19.36
CA LEU A 285 -5.06 0.02 -18.65
C LEU A 285 -5.37 0.31 -17.17
N PHE A 286 -4.60 1.18 -16.51
CA PHE A 286 -4.93 1.60 -15.14
C PHE A 286 -6.27 2.32 -15.07
N ILE A 287 -6.50 3.29 -15.95
CA ILE A 287 -7.77 4.05 -15.99
C ILE A 287 -8.95 3.09 -16.22
N ALA A 288 -8.84 2.21 -17.22
CA ALA A 288 -9.88 1.24 -17.53
C ALA A 288 -10.15 0.30 -16.35
N TYR A 289 -9.09 -0.20 -15.70
CA TYR A 289 -9.21 -1.03 -14.51
C TYR A 289 -9.91 -0.29 -13.36
N TYR A 290 -9.56 0.96 -13.07
CA TYR A 290 -10.20 1.71 -12.00
C TYR A 290 -11.64 2.10 -12.29
N ILE A 291 -11.98 2.40 -13.56
CA ILE A 291 -13.37 2.59 -13.98
C ILE A 291 -14.15 1.29 -13.79
N TYR A 292 -13.61 0.16 -14.27
CA TYR A 292 -14.22 -1.15 -14.11
C TYR A 292 -14.45 -1.47 -12.63
N ASN A 293 -13.43 -1.31 -11.80
CA ASN A 293 -13.48 -1.58 -10.38
C ASN A 293 -14.52 -0.69 -9.68
N SER A 294 -14.54 0.62 -9.96
CA SER A 294 -15.53 1.54 -9.40
C SER A 294 -16.96 1.16 -9.81
N LEU A 295 -17.17 0.78 -11.07
CA LEU A 295 -18.50 0.41 -11.55
C LEU A 295 -18.96 -0.95 -11.03
N VAL A 296 -18.13 -1.97 -11.14
CA VAL A 296 -18.51 -3.37 -10.90
C VAL A 296 -18.42 -3.75 -9.42
N VAL A 297 -17.43 -3.22 -8.69
CA VAL A 297 -17.25 -3.58 -7.27
C VAL A 297 -18.01 -2.64 -6.35
N TRP A 298 -18.15 -1.36 -6.71
CA TRP A 298 -18.76 -0.36 -5.82
C TRP A 298 -20.16 0.06 -6.24
N ILE A 299 -20.37 0.40 -7.51
CA ILE A 299 -21.64 0.99 -7.96
C ILE A 299 -22.69 -0.10 -8.17
N PHE A 300 -22.45 -1.09 -9.03
CA PHE A 300 -23.46 -2.10 -9.37
C PHE A 300 -23.98 -2.91 -8.18
N PRO A 301 -23.15 -3.33 -7.19
CA PRO A 301 -23.66 -4.05 -6.03
C PRO A 301 -24.62 -3.22 -5.17
N THR A 302 -24.54 -1.89 -5.22
CA THR A 302 -25.51 -1.02 -4.50
C THR A 302 -26.90 -0.98 -5.15
N PHE A 303 -27.02 -1.45 -6.40
CA PHE A 303 -28.29 -1.53 -7.15
C PHE A 303 -28.80 -2.96 -7.31
N LEU A 304 -28.03 -3.97 -6.90
CA LEU A 304 -28.44 -5.36 -6.91
C LEU A 304 -29.09 -5.70 -5.55
N PRO A 305 -30.25 -6.36 -5.55
CA PRO A 305 -31.06 -6.61 -4.34
C PRO A 305 -30.42 -7.60 -3.36
#